data_AF-A0A930SN10-F1
#
_entry.id   AF-A0A930SN10-F1
#
_cell.length_a   1.000
_cell.length_b   1.000
_cell.length_c   1.000
_cell.angle_alpha   90.00
_cell.angle_beta   90.00
_cell.angle_gamma   90.00
#
_symmetry.space_group_name_H-M   'P 1'
#
loop_
_entity.id
_entity.type
_entity.pdbx_description
1 polymer ?
#
loop_
_entity_poly.entity_id
_entity_poly.type
_entity_poly.pdbx_seq_one_letter_code
_entity_poly.pdbx_strand_id
1 'polypeptide(L)'
;MEHSNLVRDLFLTTVEQSCFSAVTVFHGHRRLIVHNDSHHPRRQTSNISHELSHGILQHPPTEPFSDHGYRNFNKKIEDEANWLGSALLISEEAALHIVKSGMSIDDASDFYSATTDVITMRLNMTGAKSRVARMKSKRRYGTQ
;
A
#
# COMPACT_ATOMS: atom_id res chain seq x y z
N MET A 1 4.16 45.13 -5.31
CA MET A 1 4.45 44.04 -4.37
C MET A 1 3.87 42.76 -4.96
N GLU A 2 4.60 42.17 -5.90
CA GLU A 2 4.30 40.84 -6.46
C GLU A 2 5.21 39.82 -5.78
N HIS A 3 4.78 39.31 -4.64
CA HIS A 3 5.38 38.12 -4.07
C HIS A 3 4.25 37.13 -3.75
N SER A 4 4.41 35.90 -4.27
CA SER A 4 3.91 34.62 -3.70
C SER A 4 2.49 34.10 -3.98
N ASN A 5 1.97 34.19 -5.21
CA ASN A 5 0.82 33.34 -5.57
C ASN A 5 1.23 31.92 -6.04
N LEU A 6 2.39 31.74 -6.67
CA LEU A 6 2.87 30.42 -7.14
C LEU A 6 3.22 29.42 -6.03
N VAL A 7 3.60 29.90 -4.84
CA VAL A 7 4.05 29.03 -3.73
C VAL A 7 2.86 28.41 -2.97
N ARG A 8 1.67 29.03 -3.03
CA ARG A 8 0.47 28.50 -2.36
C ARG A 8 -0.12 27.28 -3.08
N ASP A 9 -0.08 27.26 -4.40
CA ASP A 9 -0.74 26.20 -5.19
C ASP A 9 0.05 24.88 -5.23
N LEU A 10 1.33 24.89 -4.86
CA LEU A 10 2.22 23.73 -4.96
C LEU A 10 2.62 23.13 -3.61
N PHE A 11 2.14 23.67 -2.48
CA PHE A 11 2.64 23.33 -1.14
C PHE A 11 2.69 21.82 -0.86
N LEU A 12 1.62 21.08 -1.17
CA LEU A 12 1.53 19.63 -0.98
C LEU A 12 2.38 18.80 -1.95
N THR A 13 2.90 19.42 -3.01
CA THR A 13 3.64 18.76 -4.09
C THR A 13 5.11 19.17 -4.16
N THR A 14 5.50 20.28 -3.50
CA THR A 14 6.87 20.83 -3.59
C THR A 14 7.47 21.22 -2.24
N VAL A 15 6.66 21.54 -1.22
CA VAL A 15 7.15 22.02 0.08
C VAL A 15 7.03 20.94 1.15
N GLU A 16 5.83 20.38 1.34
CA GLU A 16 5.53 19.36 2.36
C GLU A 16 4.86 18.15 1.71
N GLN A 17 5.58 17.46 0.83
CA GLN A 17 5.03 16.31 0.09
C GLN A 17 4.50 15.19 0.97
N SER A 18 5.04 15.04 2.18
CA SER A 18 4.68 13.98 3.12
C SER A 18 3.42 14.29 3.95
N CYS A 19 2.97 15.54 4.02
CA CYS A 19 1.85 15.91 4.90
C CYS A 19 0.49 15.40 4.39
N PHE A 20 0.39 15.08 3.10
CA PHE A 20 -0.77 14.43 2.49
C PHE A 20 -0.34 13.34 1.49
N SER A 21 -0.92 12.15 1.65
CA SER A 21 -0.61 10.96 0.82
C SER A 21 -1.81 10.56 -0.04
N ALA A 22 -2.93 10.24 0.59
CA ALA A 22 -4.20 9.99 -0.07
C ALA A 22 -5.35 10.05 0.95
N VAL A 23 -6.59 10.05 0.45
CA VAL A 23 -7.81 9.93 1.24
C VAL A 23 -8.95 9.35 0.40
N THR A 24 -9.80 8.56 1.05
CA THR A 24 -11.07 8.10 0.48
C THR A 24 -12.22 8.99 0.93
N VAL A 25 -12.93 9.57 -0.03
CA VAL A 25 -14.17 10.33 0.20
C VAL A 25 -15.38 9.44 -0.08
N PHE A 26 -16.30 9.41 0.87
CA PHE A 26 -17.49 8.55 0.84
C PHE A 26 -18.73 9.38 0.43
N HIS A 27 -19.44 8.95 -0.62
CA HIS A 27 -20.72 9.52 -1.04
C HIS A 27 -21.75 8.41 -1.31
N GLY A 28 -22.52 8.05 -0.28
CA GLY A 28 -23.43 6.90 -0.33
C GLY A 28 -22.64 5.61 -0.62
N HIS A 29 -22.96 4.94 -1.72
CA HIS A 29 -22.22 3.74 -2.19
C HIS A 29 -21.03 4.08 -3.09
N ARG A 30 -20.85 5.35 -3.48
CA ARG A 30 -19.72 5.79 -4.31
C ARG A 30 -18.50 6.07 -3.43
N ARG A 31 -17.31 5.84 -4.00
CA ARG A 31 -16.01 6.14 -3.39
C ARG A 31 -15.20 6.97 -4.38
N LEU A 32 -14.60 8.05 -3.90
CA LEU A 32 -13.61 8.83 -4.63
C LEU A 32 -12.29 8.74 -3.87
N ILE A 33 -11.23 8.28 -4.53
CA ILE A 33 -9.88 8.29 -3.96
C ILE A 33 -9.16 9.50 -4.52
N VAL A 34 -8.63 10.34 -3.63
CA VAL A 34 -7.73 11.44 -3.97
C VAL A 34 -6.36 11.06 -3.46
N HIS A 35 -5.33 11.07 -4.33
CA HIS A 35 -3.96 10.80 -3.92
C HIS A 35 -3.03 11.92 -4.39
N ASN A 36 -1.92 12.09 -3.69
CA ASN A 36 -0.85 13.01 -4.07
C ASN A 36 0.05 12.32 -5.11
N ASP A 37 0.08 12.88 -6.31
CA ASP A 37 0.82 12.39 -7.47
C ASP A 37 2.30 12.83 -7.49
N SER A 38 2.73 13.66 -6.54
CA SER A 38 4.14 14.00 -6.35
C SER A 38 4.94 12.88 -5.70
N HIS A 39 4.28 11.91 -5.06
CA HIS A 39 4.95 10.74 -4.47
C HIS A 39 5.58 9.87 -5.55
N HIS A 40 6.62 9.12 -5.20
CA HIS A 40 7.16 8.10 -6.11
C HIS A 40 6.04 7.15 -6.59
N PRO A 41 5.98 6.73 -7.87
CA PRO A 41 4.88 5.91 -8.41
C PRO A 41 4.52 4.70 -7.54
N ARG A 42 5.52 3.94 -7.08
CA ARG A 42 5.31 2.82 -6.14
C ARG A 42 4.61 3.22 -4.82
N ARG A 43 4.91 4.40 -4.29
CA ARG A 43 4.25 4.93 -3.08
C ARG A 43 2.80 5.34 -3.39
N GLN A 44 2.53 5.89 -4.57
CA GLN A 44 1.16 6.16 -5.02
C GLN A 44 0.36 4.86 -5.11
N THR A 45 0.93 3.79 -5.68
CA THR A 45 0.31 2.46 -5.72
C THR A 45 -0.09 1.97 -4.33
N SER A 46 0.82 2.07 -3.34
CA SER A 46 0.52 1.71 -1.95
C SER A 46 -0.53 2.60 -1.30
N ASN A 47 -0.51 3.91 -1.57
CA ASN A 47 -1.51 4.84 -1.05
C ASN A 47 -2.90 4.51 -1.60
N ILE A 48 -3.01 4.32 -2.92
CA ILE A 48 -4.27 4.01 -3.59
C ILE A 48 -4.82 2.67 -3.11
N SER A 49 -3.99 1.63 -2.94
CA SER A 49 -4.47 0.32 -2.47
C SER A 49 -4.91 0.36 -1.00
N HIS A 50 -4.26 1.17 -0.17
CA HIS A 50 -4.67 1.43 1.20
C HIS A 50 -6.05 2.10 1.24
N GLU A 51 -6.24 3.17 0.49
CA GLU A 51 -7.54 3.86 0.37
C GLU A 51 -8.65 2.97 -0.20
N LEU A 52 -8.32 2.18 -1.23
CA LEU A 52 -9.24 1.18 -1.78
C LEU A 52 -9.67 0.17 -0.72
N SER A 53 -8.76 -0.20 0.19
CA SER A 53 -9.05 -1.13 1.28
C SER A 53 -10.03 -0.55 2.30
N HIS A 54 -9.93 0.74 2.64
CA HIS A 54 -10.96 1.40 3.44
C HIS A 54 -12.34 1.31 2.77
N GLY A 55 -12.39 1.51 1.44
CA GLY A 55 -13.61 1.38 0.66
C GLY A 55 -14.19 -0.04 0.70
N ILE A 56 -13.36 -1.05 0.44
CA ILE A 56 -13.76 -2.48 0.38
C ILE A 56 -14.22 -2.99 1.75
N LEU A 57 -13.48 -2.67 2.81
CA LEU A 57 -13.81 -3.06 4.19
C LEU A 57 -14.96 -2.25 4.79
N GLN A 58 -15.48 -1.26 4.04
CA GLN A 58 -16.54 -0.36 4.49
C GLN A 58 -16.20 0.32 5.83
N HIS A 59 -14.93 0.70 5.99
CA HIS A 59 -14.51 1.48 7.14
C HIS A 59 -15.35 2.77 7.23
N PRO A 60 -15.77 3.19 8.44
CA PRO A 60 -16.57 4.39 8.59
C PRO A 60 -15.80 5.60 8.05
N PRO A 61 -16.47 6.54 7.35
CA PRO A 61 -15.86 7.80 6.99
C PRO A 61 -15.44 8.48 8.29
N THR A 62 -14.14 8.70 8.44
CA THR A 62 -13.60 9.33 9.64
C THR A 62 -13.20 10.74 9.29
N GLU A 63 -13.60 11.71 10.10
CA GLU A 63 -13.14 13.09 9.92
C GLU A 63 -11.60 13.11 10.04
N PRO A 64 -10.88 13.71 9.08
CA PRO A 64 -9.41 13.65 9.07
C PRO A 64 -8.78 14.32 10.30
N PHE A 65 -9.49 15.28 10.89
CA PHE A 65 -9.11 15.98 12.11
C PHE A 65 -10.27 16.00 13.08
N SER A 66 -10.01 15.86 14.37
CA SER A 66 -10.98 16.15 15.43
C SER A 66 -11.18 17.66 15.58
N ASP A 67 -12.19 18.07 16.35
CA ASP A 67 -12.47 19.47 16.69
C ASP A 67 -11.27 20.22 17.32
N HIS A 68 -10.24 19.48 17.75
CA HIS A 68 -9.04 20.02 18.40
C HIS A 68 -7.82 19.98 17.46
N GLY A 69 -8.00 19.62 16.18
CA GLY A 69 -6.95 19.54 15.17
C GLY A 69 -6.08 18.28 15.23
N TYR A 70 -6.44 17.29 16.06
CA TYR A 70 -5.72 16.01 16.10
C TYR A 70 -6.19 15.10 14.98
N ARG A 71 -5.29 14.32 14.39
CA ARG A 71 -5.67 13.31 13.42
C ARG A 71 -6.54 12.25 14.09
N ASN A 72 -7.73 12.01 13.56
CA ASN A 72 -8.59 10.95 14.06
C ASN A 72 -8.04 9.60 13.57
N PHE A 73 -7.25 8.94 14.41
CA PHE A 73 -6.50 7.73 14.06
C PHE A 73 -7.05 6.52 14.81
N ASN A 74 -7.78 5.65 14.11
CA ASN A 74 -8.17 4.36 14.64
C ASN A 74 -7.19 3.28 14.18
N LYS A 75 -6.23 2.95 15.04
CA LYS A 75 -5.17 2.00 14.73
C LYS A 75 -5.67 0.68 14.11
N LYS A 76 -6.78 0.13 14.60
CA LYS A 76 -7.31 -1.15 14.11
C LYS A 76 -7.75 -1.04 12.64
N ILE A 77 -8.50 0.01 12.31
CA ILE A 77 -8.97 0.31 10.95
C ILE A 77 -7.78 0.50 10.00
N GLU A 78 -6.77 1.23 10.45
CA GLU A 78 -5.55 1.52 9.68
C GLU A 78 -4.71 0.24 9.47
N ASP A 79 -4.57 -0.60 10.49
CA ASP A 79 -3.88 -1.89 10.40
C ASP A 79 -4.63 -2.85 9.43
N GLU A 80 -5.96 -2.89 9.49
CA GLU A 80 -6.80 -3.68 8.56
C GLU A 80 -6.65 -3.21 7.11
N ALA A 81 -6.69 -1.88 6.87
CA ALA A 81 -6.49 -1.30 5.54
C ALA A 81 -5.06 -1.53 5.02
N ASN A 82 -4.04 -1.41 5.87
CA ASN A 82 -2.65 -1.72 5.52
C ASN A 82 -2.48 -3.19 5.12
N TRP A 83 -3.12 -4.11 5.84
CA TRP A 83 -3.04 -5.53 5.56
C TRP A 83 -3.70 -5.89 4.22
N LEU A 84 -4.95 -5.45 4.01
CA LEU A 84 -5.66 -5.71 2.76
C LEU A 84 -5.00 -4.99 1.59
N GLY A 85 -4.60 -3.72 1.75
CA GLY A 85 -4.00 -2.91 0.68
C GLY A 85 -2.70 -3.53 0.16
N SER A 86 -1.88 -4.07 1.06
CA SER A 86 -0.68 -4.80 0.68
C SER A 86 -1.01 -6.14 0.00
N ALA A 87 -2.06 -6.83 0.43
CA ALA A 87 -2.49 -8.10 -0.16
C ALA A 87 -3.12 -7.94 -1.55
N LEU A 88 -3.77 -6.80 -1.83
CA LEU A 88 -4.28 -6.45 -3.16
C LEU A 88 -3.15 -6.22 -4.17
N LEU A 89 -2.02 -5.66 -3.72
CA LEU A 89 -0.86 -5.45 -4.58
C LEU A 89 -0.07 -6.74 -4.81
N ILE A 90 0.20 -7.49 -3.75
CA ILE A 90 0.95 -8.73 -3.82
C ILE A 90 0.09 -9.85 -3.23
N SER A 91 -0.61 -10.55 -4.13
CA SER A 91 -1.38 -11.74 -3.76
C SER A 91 -0.46 -12.83 -3.19
N GLU A 92 -1.08 -13.86 -2.62
CA GLU A 92 -0.33 -15.02 -2.14
C GLU A 92 0.42 -15.73 -3.27
N GLU A 93 -0.21 -15.85 -4.44
CA GLU A 93 0.37 -16.43 -5.65
C GLU A 93 1.56 -15.60 -6.13
N ALA A 94 1.45 -14.28 -6.11
CA ALA A 94 2.53 -13.36 -6.45
C ALA A 94 3.72 -13.53 -5.49
N ALA A 95 3.47 -13.62 -4.18
CA ALA A 95 4.50 -13.86 -3.18
C ALA A 95 5.21 -15.21 -3.39
N LEU A 96 4.45 -16.27 -3.71
CA LEU A 96 5.02 -17.57 -4.05
C LEU A 96 5.80 -17.53 -5.37
N HIS A 97 5.32 -16.79 -6.37
CA HIS A 97 5.98 -16.60 -7.65
C HIS A 97 7.34 -15.92 -7.48
N ILE A 98 7.42 -14.80 -6.74
CA ILE A 98 8.66 -14.08 -6.43
C ILE A 98 9.73 -15.04 -5.89
N VAL A 99 9.37 -15.85 -4.89
CA VAL A 99 10.30 -16.80 -4.27
C VAL A 99 10.66 -17.97 -5.18
N LYS A 100 9.69 -18.50 -5.95
CA LYS A 100 9.94 -19.63 -6.88
C LYS A 100 10.87 -19.22 -8.02
N SER A 101 10.69 -18.01 -8.53
CA SER A 101 11.47 -17.45 -9.64
C SER A 101 12.82 -16.87 -9.19
N GLY A 102 13.07 -16.79 -7.87
CA GLY A 102 14.32 -16.30 -7.34
C GLY A 102 14.55 -14.79 -7.54
N MET A 103 13.48 -14.01 -7.72
CA MET A 103 13.58 -12.55 -7.84
C MET A 103 14.20 -11.94 -6.58
N SER A 104 15.05 -10.93 -6.77
CA SER A 104 15.44 -10.03 -5.67
C SER A 104 14.23 -9.18 -5.22
N ILE A 105 14.35 -8.54 -4.05
CA ILE A 105 13.28 -7.64 -3.56
C ILE A 105 13.12 -6.43 -4.50
N ASP A 106 14.22 -5.93 -5.06
CA ASP A 106 14.20 -4.79 -5.98
C ASP A 106 13.57 -5.18 -7.32
N ASP A 107 13.95 -6.33 -7.89
CA ASP A 107 13.33 -6.83 -9.13
C ASP A 107 11.83 -7.06 -8.94
N ALA A 108 11.42 -7.61 -7.79
CA ALA A 108 10.01 -7.80 -7.48
C ALA A 108 9.27 -6.47 -7.28
N SER A 109 9.89 -5.49 -6.64
CA SER A 109 9.36 -4.13 -6.48
C SER A 109 9.10 -3.47 -7.83
N ASP A 110 10.04 -3.61 -8.77
CA ASP A 110 9.89 -3.08 -10.13
C ASP A 110 8.83 -3.86 -10.91
N PHE A 111 8.85 -5.19 -10.86
CA PHE A 111 7.90 -6.05 -11.60
C PHE A 111 6.44 -5.83 -11.16
N TYR A 112 6.19 -5.72 -9.85
CA TYR A 112 4.84 -5.53 -9.32
C TYR A 112 4.47 -4.06 -9.07
N SER A 113 5.38 -3.12 -9.34
CA SER A 113 5.18 -1.68 -9.10
C SER A 113 4.72 -1.37 -7.66
N ALA A 114 5.27 -2.11 -6.69
CA ALA A 114 4.98 -1.98 -5.27
C ALA A 114 6.26 -1.66 -4.50
N THR A 115 6.16 -0.97 -3.35
CA THR A 115 7.35 -0.66 -2.55
C THR A 115 8.03 -1.93 -2.03
N THR A 116 9.34 -1.87 -1.81
CA THR A 116 10.14 -2.96 -1.23
C THR A 116 9.60 -3.40 0.14
N ASP A 117 9.03 -2.47 0.92
CA ASP A 117 8.35 -2.75 2.18
C ASP A 117 7.11 -3.64 1.99
N VAL A 118 6.26 -3.34 1.00
CA VAL A 118 5.08 -4.15 0.67
C VAL A 118 5.52 -5.54 0.20
N ILE A 119 6.53 -5.62 -0.69
CA ILE A 119 7.09 -6.91 -1.12
C ILE A 119 7.54 -7.71 0.11
N THR A 120 8.37 -7.13 0.97
CA THR A 120 8.95 -7.79 2.14
C THR A 120 7.86 -8.24 3.12
N MET A 121 6.92 -7.36 3.46
CA MET A 121 5.78 -7.67 4.30
C MET A 121 5.01 -8.88 3.76
N ARG A 122 4.70 -8.88 2.45
CA ARG A 122 3.89 -9.93 1.84
C ARG A 122 4.61 -11.27 1.73
N LEU A 123 5.92 -11.27 1.48
CA LEU A 123 6.73 -12.50 1.56
C LEU A 123 6.74 -13.09 2.98
N ASN A 124 6.81 -12.23 4.01
CA ASN A 124 6.82 -12.66 5.41
C ASN A 124 5.45 -13.19 5.85
N MET A 125 4.38 -12.42 5.62
CA MET A 125 3.02 -12.77 6.05
C MET A 125 2.48 -14.05 5.39
N THR A 126 2.86 -14.31 4.14
CA THR A 126 2.45 -15.54 3.42
C THR A 126 3.33 -16.75 3.74
N GLY A 127 4.44 -16.55 4.46
CA GLY A 127 5.46 -17.58 4.69
C GLY A 127 6.05 -18.14 3.40
N ALA A 128 6.11 -17.33 2.33
CA ALA A 128 6.39 -17.80 0.97
C ALA A 128 7.70 -18.60 0.89
N LYS A 129 8.76 -18.13 1.54
CA LYS A 129 10.07 -18.83 1.60
C LYS A 129 9.94 -20.25 2.15
N SER A 130 9.34 -20.39 3.32
CA SER A 130 9.14 -21.68 3.99
C SER A 130 8.26 -22.62 3.18
N ARG A 131 7.20 -22.09 2.56
CA ARG A 131 6.27 -22.87 1.74
C ARG A 131 6.93 -23.41 0.48
N VAL A 132 7.68 -22.57 -0.24
CA VAL A 132 8.42 -22.98 -1.44
C VAL A 132 9.51 -24.00 -1.09
N ALA A 133 10.23 -23.81 0.01
CA ALA A 133 11.22 -24.79 0.47
C ALA A 133 10.59 -26.17 0.72
N ARG A 134 9.45 -26.23 1.44
CA ARG A 134 8.71 -27.48 1.69
C ARG A 134 8.22 -28.15 0.40
N MET A 135 7.73 -27.36 -0.56
CA MET A 135 7.31 -27.88 -1.87
C MET A 135 8.47 -28.53 -2.63
N LYS A 136 9.66 -27.91 -2.62
CA LYS A 136 10.87 -28.48 -3.25
C LYS A 136 11.29 -29.79 -2.57
N SER A 137 11.27 -29.86 -1.25
CA SER A 137 11.60 -31.09 -0.51
C SER A 137 10.65 -32.24 -0.86
N LYS A 138 9.33 -32.01 -0.89
CA LYS A 138 8.35 -33.04 -1.27
C LYS A 138 8.57 -33.58 -2.68
N ARG A 139 8.89 -32.72 -3.66
CA ARG A 139 9.21 -33.17 -5.03
C ARG A 139 10.45 -34.08 -5.06
N ARG A 140 11.46 -33.79 -4.25
CA ARG A 140 12.67 -34.63 -4.16
C ARG A 140 12.39 -36.02 -3.60
N TYR A 141 11.45 -36.16 -2.66
CA TYR A 141 11.09 -37.46 -2.06
C TYR A 141 10.08 -38.25 -2.89
N GLY A 142 9.19 -37.60 -3.65
CA GLY A 142 8.19 -38.28 -4.49
C GLY A 142 8.66 -38.65 -5.90
N THR A 143 9.93 -38.43 -6.23
CA THR A 143 10.56 -38.83 -7.51
C THR A 143 11.58 -39.96 -7.30
N GLN A 144 11.48 -40.69 -6.17
CA GLN A 144 12.20 -41.94 -5.92
C GLN A 144 11.21 -43.10 -5.99
#